data_AF-A0A3M6SAL6-F1
#
_entry.id   AF-A0A3M6SAL6-F1
#
_cell.length_a   1.000
_cell.length_b   1.000
_cell.length_c   1.000
_cell.angle_alpha   90.00
_cell.angle_beta   90.00
_cell.angle_gamma   90.00
#
_symmetry.space_group_name_H-M   'P 1'
#
loop_
_entity.id
_entity.type
_entity.pdbx_description
1 polymer ?
#
loop_
_entity_poly.entity_id
_entity_poly.type
_entity_poly.pdbx_seq_one_letter_code
_entity_poly.pdbx_strand_id
1 'polypeptide(L)'
;MATTISNPPYNMKWQHPFFAQSQERFLLGVPPESNANYAFILTALSKQDKAVFLLPNGVLSTNNKEEQAIKASLVEKNYLEAVISLPDRMFESTSIPTSLLIFNKKKQTSNILMVNASSLATEEVREQRGQVGSKSHTNRVYKKKVNVLSNDAINKVMSLLDKPADEPGLSKVASIETIKGQGYILTPNRYIEMKKETVQHSSLEKLAEQLNRVSAEKGAVKLTINKKMASDLGLMPLIKLLQEGAQTSKELNEQFKDDGIALSDESIVTLTNSKTFKIEVKKWDKLPAIVVMFAQMWKQLMITCNNEENRYLMELKDIMLERYFE
;
A
#
# COMPACT_ATOMS: atom_id res chain seq x y z
N MET A 1 -40.40 -17.44 -3.51
CA MET A 1 -40.54 -16.54 -2.35
C MET A 1 -40.20 -15.14 -2.81
N ALA A 2 -41.02 -14.14 -2.48
CA ALA A 2 -40.70 -12.75 -2.82
C ALA A 2 -39.47 -12.28 -2.00
N THR A 3 -38.52 -11.64 -2.67
CA THR A 3 -37.30 -11.10 -2.08
C THR A 3 -37.24 -9.62 -2.37
N THR A 4 -37.01 -8.78 -1.37
CA THR A 4 -36.76 -7.36 -1.59
C THR A 4 -35.29 -7.14 -1.90
N ILE A 5 -34.97 -6.42 -2.97
CA ILE A 5 -33.61 -5.95 -3.26
C ILE A 5 -33.69 -4.42 -3.31
N SER A 6 -32.83 -3.73 -2.57
CA SER A 6 -32.89 -2.28 -2.46
C SER A 6 -31.52 -1.62 -2.33
N ASN A 7 -31.36 -0.51 -3.04
CA ASN A 7 -30.30 0.47 -2.86
C ASN A 7 -30.95 1.80 -2.44
N PRO A 8 -31.35 1.95 -1.16
CA PRO A 8 -32.06 3.12 -0.69
C PRO A 8 -31.14 4.34 -0.58
N PRO A 9 -31.69 5.57 -0.53
CA PRO A 9 -30.90 6.77 -0.24
C PRO A 9 -30.13 6.64 1.09
N TYR A 10 -28.82 6.83 1.04
CA TYR A 10 -27.95 6.63 2.20
C TYR A 10 -28.08 7.74 3.22
N ASN A 11 -28.17 7.37 4.50
CA ASN A 11 -28.15 8.30 5.65
C ASN A 11 -29.22 9.40 5.54
N MET A 12 -30.35 9.08 4.89
CA MET A 12 -31.44 10.01 4.69
C MET A 12 -32.06 10.35 6.04
N LYS A 13 -32.21 11.64 6.34
CA LYS A 13 -33.04 12.08 7.46
C LYS A 13 -34.49 11.72 7.19
N TRP A 14 -35.22 11.36 8.23
CA TRP A 14 -36.63 11.00 8.14
C TRP A 14 -37.36 11.47 9.38
N GLN A 15 -38.68 11.57 9.28
CA GLN A 15 -39.54 11.86 10.41
C GLN A 15 -40.16 10.56 10.89
N HIS A 16 -40.17 10.36 12.21
CA HIS A 16 -40.87 9.22 12.78
C HIS A 16 -42.36 9.31 12.45
N PRO A 17 -42.98 8.23 11.95
CA PRO A 17 -44.42 8.19 11.81
C PRO A 17 -45.07 8.23 13.20
N PHE A 18 -46.32 8.69 13.25
CA PHE A 18 -47.09 8.68 14.48
C PHE A 18 -47.18 7.24 15.03
N PHE A 19 -46.97 7.10 16.35
CA PHE A 19 -46.85 5.80 17.04
C PHE A 19 -45.82 4.83 16.43
N ALA A 20 -44.64 5.31 16.03
CA ALA A 20 -43.58 4.46 15.45
C ALA A 20 -43.31 3.19 16.26
N GLN A 21 -43.22 3.28 17.59
CA GLN A 21 -42.96 2.13 18.47
C GLN A 21 -44.05 1.03 18.39
N SER A 22 -45.28 1.39 18.00
CA SER A 22 -46.41 0.46 17.89
C SER A 22 -46.51 -0.22 16.52
N GLN A 23 -45.68 0.16 15.54
CA GLN A 23 -45.74 -0.42 14.20
C GLN A 23 -44.99 -1.75 14.16
N GLU A 24 -45.58 -2.78 13.55
CA GLU A 24 -44.98 -4.13 13.42
C GLU A 24 -43.58 -4.12 12.78
N ARG A 25 -43.30 -3.15 11.90
CA ARG A 25 -41.96 -3.03 11.31
C ARG A 25 -40.88 -2.65 12.32
N PHE A 26 -41.21 -2.00 13.43
CA PHE A 26 -40.23 -1.49 14.40
C PHE A 26 -40.16 -2.31 15.69
N LEU A 27 -40.57 -3.58 15.65
CA LEU A 27 -40.46 -4.51 16.78
C LEU A 27 -39.02 -4.74 17.28
N LEU A 28 -38.01 -4.47 16.45
CA LEU A 28 -36.59 -4.58 16.81
C LEU A 28 -35.97 -3.24 17.23
N GLY A 29 -36.78 -2.18 17.35
CA GLY A 29 -36.35 -0.82 17.65
C GLY A 29 -36.71 0.17 16.55
N VAL A 30 -36.80 1.45 16.94
CA VAL A 30 -37.05 2.58 16.04
C VAL A 30 -35.70 3.26 15.72
N PRO A 31 -35.26 3.34 14.45
CA PRO A 31 -34.02 4.01 14.08
C PRO A 31 -34.06 5.52 14.40
N PRO A 32 -32.91 6.20 14.55
CA PRO A 32 -32.89 7.64 14.81
C PRO A 32 -33.38 8.43 13.59
N GLU A 33 -34.05 9.56 13.80
CA GLU A 33 -34.53 10.45 12.71
C GLU A 33 -33.41 10.97 11.81
N SER A 34 -32.18 11.03 12.33
CA SER A 34 -31.01 11.43 11.56
C SER A 34 -30.60 10.41 10.48
N ASN A 35 -31.07 9.15 10.56
CA ASN A 35 -30.65 8.08 9.64
C ASN A 35 -31.74 7.01 9.40
N ALA A 36 -32.27 6.97 8.18
CA ALA A 36 -33.30 6.03 7.77
C ALA A 36 -32.80 4.64 7.34
N ASN A 37 -31.48 4.37 7.33
CA ASN A 37 -30.94 3.11 6.78
C ASN A 37 -31.59 1.86 7.40
N TYR A 38 -31.70 1.81 8.73
CA TYR A 38 -32.39 0.70 9.41
C TYR A 38 -33.90 0.76 9.26
N ALA A 39 -34.50 1.92 9.01
CA ALA A 39 -35.94 2.03 8.76
C ALA A 39 -36.34 1.31 7.48
N PHE A 40 -35.50 1.41 6.44
CA PHE A 40 -35.66 0.66 5.20
C PHE A 40 -35.53 -0.85 5.42
N ILE A 41 -34.49 -1.30 6.13
CA ILE A 41 -34.27 -2.72 6.45
C ILE A 41 -35.48 -3.30 7.17
N LEU A 42 -35.88 -2.66 8.27
CA LEU A 42 -36.96 -3.11 9.14
C LEU A 42 -38.32 -3.11 8.42
N THR A 43 -38.59 -2.10 7.58
CA THR A 43 -39.82 -2.05 6.76
C THR A 43 -39.86 -3.18 5.73
N ALA A 44 -38.75 -3.53 5.08
CA ALA A 44 -38.72 -4.65 4.15
C ALA A 44 -38.91 -5.98 4.88
N LEU A 45 -38.22 -6.16 6.02
CA LEU A 45 -38.36 -7.37 6.83
C LEU A 45 -39.75 -7.51 7.44
N SER A 46 -40.52 -6.44 7.66
CA SER A 46 -41.90 -6.60 8.12
C SER A 46 -42.82 -7.20 7.05
N LYS A 47 -42.42 -7.13 5.77
CA LYS A 47 -43.24 -7.57 4.62
C LYS A 47 -42.72 -8.83 3.93
N GLN A 48 -41.42 -9.09 4.06
CA GLN A 48 -40.74 -10.19 3.38
C GLN A 48 -39.82 -10.94 4.35
N ASP A 49 -39.65 -12.24 4.09
CA ASP A 49 -38.73 -13.07 4.86
C ASP A 49 -37.28 -12.91 4.40
N LYS A 50 -37.05 -12.53 3.13
CA LYS A 50 -35.73 -12.33 2.55
C LYS A 50 -35.58 -10.93 1.97
N ALA A 51 -34.47 -10.27 2.29
CA ALA A 51 -34.14 -8.95 1.77
C ALA A 51 -32.63 -8.78 1.56
N VAL A 52 -32.25 -8.04 0.53
CA VAL A 52 -30.86 -7.67 0.21
C VAL A 52 -30.76 -6.16 0.11
N PHE A 53 -29.88 -5.57 0.91
CA PHE A 53 -29.68 -4.13 0.95
C PHE A 53 -28.25 -3.77 0.59
N LEU A 54 -28.10 -2.83 -0.33
CA LEU A 54 -26.85 -2.15 -0.60
C LEU A 54 -26.81 -0.86 0.21
N LEU A 55 -25.89 -0.77 1.18
CA LEU A 55 -25.82 0.33 2.15
C LEU A 55 -24.36 0.73 2.43
N PRO A 56 -24.09 1.95 2.91
CA PRO A 56 -22.74 2.38 3.26
C PRO A 56 -22.19 1.61 4.46
N ASN A 57 -20.87 1.39 4.52
CA ASN A 57 -20.23 0.61 5.59
C ASN A 57 -20.51 1.14 7.02
N GLY A 58 -20.94 2.39 7.17
CA GLY A 58 -21.35 2.95 8.47
C GLY A 58 -22.45 2.14 9.18
N VAL A 59 -23.32 1.44 8.43
CA VAL A 59 -24.34 0.56 9.05
C VAL A 59 -23.74 -0.67 9.73
N LEU A 60 -22.50 -1.05 9.39
CA LEU A 60 -21.85 -2.20 10.03
C LEU A 60 -21.30 -1.84 11.41
N SER A 61 -20.89 -0.58 11.60
CA SER A 61 -20.25 -0.06 12.80
C SER A 61 -20.73 1.37 13.06
N THR A 62 -21.73 1.50 13.93
CA THR A 62 -22.33 2.78 14.34
C THR A 62 -22.11 3.02 15.82
N ASN A 63 -22.01 4.30 16.20
CA ASN A 63 -21.97 4.76 17.59
C ASN A 63 -23.33 5.24 18.10
N ASN A 64 -24.35 5.27 17.23
CA ASN A 64 -25.71 5.61 17.64
C ASN A 64 -26.32 4.42 18.40
N LYS A 65 -26.87 4.69 19.59
CA LYS A 65 -27.37 3.66 20.51
C LYS A 65 -28.58 2.91 19.94
N GLU A 66 -29.50 3.61 19.29
CA GLU A 66 -30.69 3.01 18.70
C GLU A 66 -30.32 2.05 17.56
N GLU A 67 -29.42 2.46 16.66
CA GLU A 67 -28.92 1.63 15.57
C GLU A 67 -28.12 0.43 16.07
N GLN A 68 -27.30 0.61 17.12
CA GLN A 68 -26.59 -0.50 17.78
C GLN A 68 -27.56 -1.54 18.33
N ALA A 69 -28.64 -1.12 19.00
CA ALA A 69 -29.64 -2.00 19.56
C ALA A 69 -30.42 -2.76 18.47
N ILE A 70 -30.80 -2.08 17.38
CA ILE A 70 -31.46 -2.71 16.22
C ILE A 70 -30.54 -3.75 15.59
N LYS A 71 -29.27 -3.41 15.36
CA LYS A 71 -28.27 -4.32 14.80
C LYS A 71 -28.08 -5.56 15.66
N ALA A 72 -27.93 -5.38 16.98
CA ALA A 72 -27.85 -6.49 17.93
C ALA A 72 -29.09 -7.38 17.83
N SER A 73 -30.28 -6.78 17.82
CA SER A 73 -31.55 -7.51 17.71
C SER A 73 -31.69 -8.29 16.40
N LEU A 74 -31.24 -7.73 15.27
CA LEU A 74 -31.24 -8.42 13.97
C LEU A 74 -30.32 -9.65 13.96
N VAL A 75 -29.17 -9.56 14.65
CA VAL A 75 -28.23 -10.68 14.81
C VAL A 75 -28.81 -11.73 15.76
N GLU A 76 -29.32 -11.32 16.93
CA GLU A 76 -29.85 -12.25 17.95
C GLU A 76 -31.13 -12.96 17.50
N LYS A 77 -31.97 -12.31 16.69
CA LYS A 77 -33.13 -12.94 16.04
C LYS A 77 -32.75 -13.85 14.87
N ASN A 78 -31.45 -13.99 14.58
CA ASN A 78 -30.94 -14.80 13.49
C ASN A 78 -31.48 -14.38 12.11
N TYR A 79 -31.69 -13.07 11.87
CA TYR A 79 -32.23 -12.56 10.60
C TYR A 79 -31.14 -12.23 9.59
N LEU A 80 -29.94 -11.88 10.03
CA LEU A 80 -28.81 -11.57 9.15
C LEU A 80 -28.20 -12.88 8.63
N GLU A 81 -28.15 -13.08 7.31
CA GLU A 81 -27.60 -14.27 6.64
C GLU A 81 -26.14 -14.06 6.22
N ALA A 82 -25.85 -12.91 5.60
CA ALA A 82 -24.50 -12.57 5.17
C ALA A 82 -24.26 -11.06 5.15
N VAL A 83 -22.98 -10.68 5.31
CA VAL A 83 -22.47 -9.33 5.09
C VAL A 83 -21.31 -9.40 4.11
N ILE A 84 -21.46 -8.72 2.97
CA ILE A 84 -20.44 -8.69 1.91
C ILE A 84 -19.94 -7.26 1.79
N SER A 85 -18.73 -6.99 2.24
CA SER A 85 -18.08 -5.70 1.99
C SER A 85 -17.61 -5.61 0.55
N LEU A 86 -18.03 -4.55 -0.13
CA LEU A 86 -17.70 -4.28 -1.51
C LEU A 86 -16.48 -3.34 -1.61
N PRO A 87 -15.81 -3.31 -2.77
CA PRO A 87 -14.79 -2.30 -3.07
C PRO A 87 -15.28 -0.86 -2.83
N ASP A 88 -14.36 0.05 -2.52
CA ASP A 88 -14.63 1.49 -2.57
C ASP A 88 -14.77 1.95 -4.02
N ARG A 89 -15.25 3.17 -4.28
CA ARG A 89 -15.30 3.76 -5.65
C ARG A 89 -16.03 2.91 -6.70
N MET A 90 -17.03 2.12 -6.30
CA MET A 90 -17.88 1.40 -7.25
C MET A 90 -18.96 2.30 -7.90
N PHE A 91 -19.33 3.39 -7.23
CA PHE A 91 -20.38 4.31 -7.71
C PHE A 91 -19.77 5.55 -8.35
N GLU A 92 -20.41 6.05 -9.40
CA GLU A 92 -19.96 7.27 -10.09
C GLU A 92 -20.15 8.54 -9.25
N SER A 93 -21.14 8.52 -8.35
CA SER A 93 -21.55 9.65 -7.51
C SER A 93 -20.78 9.75 -6.19
N THR A 94 -20.13 8.67 -5.74
CA THR A 94 -19.46 8.64 -4.44
C THR A 94 -18.34 7.60 -4.41
N SER A 95 -17.25 7.93 -3.71
CA SER A 95 -16.12 7.02 -3.49
C SER A 95 -16.29 6.13 -2.27
N ILE A 96 -17.35 6.30 -1.48
CA ILE A 96 -17.53 5.56 -0.23
C ILE A 96 -17.62 4.04 -0.48
N PRO A 97 -17.04 3.21 0.41
CA PRO A 97 -17.27 1.78 0.38
C PRO A 97 -18.68 1.44 0.89
N THR A 98 -19.29 0.46 0.26
CA THR A 98 -20.61 -0.05 0.60
C THR A 98 -20.53 -1.54 0.93
N SER A 99 -21.60 -2.07 1.50
CA SER A 99 -21.76 -3.48 1.78
C SER A 99 -23.14 -3.95 1.38
N LEU A 100 -23.23 -5.21 0.96
CA LEU A 100 -24.49 -5.93 0.85
C LEU A 100 -24.80 -6.56 2.20
N LEU A 101 -25.97 -6.26 2.75
CA LEU A 101 -26.55 -6.98 3.89
C LEU A 101 -27.66 -7.88 3.37
N ILE A 102 -27.49 -9.18 3.57
CA ILE A 102 -28.46 -10.20 3.17
C ILE A 102 -29.17 -10.65 4.44
N PHE A 103 -30.49 -10.54 4.45
CA PHE A 103 -31.34 -10.96 5.54
C PHE A 103 -32.25 -12.09 5.07
N ASN A 104 -32.43 -13.10 5.92
CA ASN A 104 -33.28 -14.25 5.67
C ASN A 104 -33.83 -14.79 7.00
N LYS A 105 -35.11 -14.55 7.29
CA LYS A 105 -35.79 -15.04 8.49
C LYS A 105 -35.98 -16.56 8.53
N LYS A 106 -35.84 -17.22 7.37
CA LYS A 106 -36.01 -18.67 7.21
C LYS A 106 -34.70 -19.42 7.06
N LYS A 107 -33.56 -18.78 7.32
CA LYS A 107 -32.26 -19.46 7.25
C LYS A 107 -32.18 -20.54 8.33
N GLN A 108 -31.60 -21.68 7.98
CA GLN A 108 -31.55 -22.87 8.83
C GLN A 108 -30.34 -22.87 9.78
N THR A 109 -29.32 -22.09 9.45
CA THR A 109 -28.10 -21.95 10.26
C THR A 109 -28.16 -20.72 11.15
N SER A 110 -27.54 -20.78 12.32
CA SER A 110 -27.32 -19.62 13.19
C SER A 110 -26.12 -18.77 12.73
N ASN A 111 -25.27 -19.28 11.84
CA ASN A 111 -24.07 -18.58 11.41
C ASN A 111 -24.37 -17.45 10.43
N ILE A 112 -23.46 -16.48 10.39
CA ILE A 112 -23.48 -15.32 9.50
C ILE A 112 -22.22 -15.37 8.64
N LEU A 113 -22.40 -15.38 7.33
CA LEU A 113 -21.28 -15.34 6.40
C LEU A 113 -20.74 -13.92 6.27
N MET A 114 -19.48 -13.72 6.63
CA MET A 114 -18.74 -12.47 6.44
C MET A 114 -17.86 -12.62 5.21
N VAL A 115 -17.99 -11.72 4.23
CA VAL A 115 -17.18 -11.71 3.00
C VAL A 115 -16.54 -10.35 2.81
N ASN A 116 -15.25 -10.32 2.51
CA ASN A 116 -14.55 -9.13 2.05
C ASN A 116 -14.26 -9.23 0.54
N ALA A 117 -15.19 -8.75 -0.29
CA ALA A 117 -15.00 -8.67 -1.73
C ALA A 117 -14.16 -7.46 -2.15
N SER A 118 -13.73 -6.58 -1.22
CA SER A 118 -12.92 -5.42 -1.57
C SER A 118 -11.55 -5.81 -2.15
N SER A 119 -11.02 -6.97 -1.77
CA SER A 119 -9.74 -7.51 -2.27
C SER A 119 -9.84 -8.09 -3.68
N LEU A 120 -11.06 -8.31 -4.19
CA LEU A 120 -11.33 -8.84 -5.54
C LEU A 120 -11.55 -7.73 -6.57
N ALA A 121 -11.33 -6.47 -6.20
CA ALA A 121 -11.53 -5.32 -7.06
C ALA A 121 -10.54 -5.28 -8.22
N THR A 122 -11.03 -4.95 -9.41
CA THR A 122 -10.21 -4.51 -10.54
C THR A 122 -10.55 -3.06 -10.87
N GLU A 123 -9.55 -2.27 -11.29
CA GLU A 123 -9.77 -0.88 -11.70
C GLU A 123 -10.24 -0.81 -13.16
N GLU A 124 -11.30 -0.04 -13.42
CA GLU A 124 -11.73 0.37 -14.76
C GLU A 124 -11.72 1.90 -14.87
N VAL A 125 -11.50 2.42 -16.07
CA VAL A 125 -11.65 3.85 -16.36
C VAL A 125 -12.93 4.07 -17.14
N ARG A 126 -13.86 4.85 -16.58
CA ARG A 126 -15.13 5.20 -17.22
C ARG A 126 -15.20 6.68 -17.52
N GLU A 127 -15.83 7.01 -18.64
CA GLU A 127 -16.10 8.38 -19.04
C GLU A 127 -17.45 8.83 -18.48
N GLN A 128 -17.44 9.92 -17.71
CA GLN A 128 -18.65 10.50 -17.12
C GLN A 128 -18.82 11.93 -17.63
N ARG A 129 -20.02 12.26 -18.12
CA ARG A 129 -20.39 13.64 -18.45
C ARG A 129 -20.91 14.34 -17.21
N GLY A 130 -20.61 15.63 -17.05
CA GLY A 130 -21.22 16.43 -15.99
C GLY A 130 -22.74 16.44 -16.15
N GLN A 131 -23.48 16.08 -15.09
CA GLN A 131 -24.95 16.02 -15.14
C GLN A 131 -25.63 17.33 -14.69
N VAL A 132 -24.93 18.16 -13.91
CA VAL A 132 -25.46 19.38 -13.29
C VAL A 132 -24.43 20.50 -13.33
N GLY A 133 -24.87 21.75 -13.55
CA GLY A 133 -24.02 22.95 -13.62
C GLY A 133 -24.20 23.74 -14.92
N SER A 134 -23.25 24.62 -15.23
CA SER A 134 -23.26 25.43 -16.45
C SER A 134 -23.13 24.58 -17.73
N LYS A 135 -23.44 25.14 -18.91
CA LYS A 135 -23.24 24.48 -20.22
C LYS A 135 -21.80 23.96 -20.41
N SER A 136 -20.82 24.61 -19.80
CA SER A 136 -19.42 24.16 -19.78
C SER A 136 -19.22 22.90 -18.92
N HIS A 137 -19.95 22.79 -17.81
CA HIS A 137 -19.91 21.63 -16.91
C HIS A 137 -20.57 20.39 -17.54
N THR A 138 -21.71 20.59 -18.23
CA THR A 138 -22.46 19.48 -18.84
C THR A 138 -21.81 18.92 -20.11
N ASN A 139 -21.00 19.73 -20.81
CA ASN A 139 -20.26 19.30 -22.00
C ASN A 139 -18.90 18.65 -21.70
N ARG A 140 -18.43 18.68 -20.44
CA ARG A 140 -17.13 18.11 -20.07
C ARG A 140 -17.23 16.62 -19.79
N VAL A 141 -16.34 15.84 -20.41
CA VAL A 141 -16.15 14.41 -20.16
C VAL A 141 -15.00 14.24 -19.17
N TYR A 142 -15.27 13.60 -18.04
CA TYR A 142 -14.29 13.26 -17.02
C TYR A 142 -13.96 11.77 -17.12
N LYS A 143 -12.67 11.42 -17.11
CA LYS A 143 -12.24 10.04 -16.95
C LYS A 143 -12.11 9.75 -15.46
N LYS A 144 -12.95 8.87 -14.93
CA LYS A 144 -12.92 8.45 -13.52
C LYS A 144 -12.47 7.00 -13.44
N LYS A 145 -11.59 6.73 -12.47
CA LYS A 145 -11.29 5.37 -12.04
C LYS A 145 -12.40 4.88 -11.14
N VAL A 146 -12.97 3.72 -11.47
CA VAL A 146 -13.96 3.02 -10.66
C VAL A 146 -13.46 1.62 -10.38
N ASN A 147 -13.77 1.10 -9.20
CA ASN A 147 -13.51 -0.30 -8.92
C ASN A 147 -14.71 -1.11 -9.37
N VAL A 148 -14.42 -2.28 -9.95
CA VAL A 148 -15.44 -3.23 -10.39
C VAL A 148 -15.09 -4.62 -9.88
N LEU A 149 -16.11 -5.48 -9.83
CA LEU A 149 -15.93 -6.90 -9.61
C LEU A 149 -16.08 -7.59 -10.96
N SER A 150 -15.09 -8.41 -11.32
CA SER A 150 -15.19 -9.26 -12.51
C SER A 150 -16.27 -10.32 -12.34
N ASN A 151 -16.70 -10.94 -13.44
CA ASN A 151 -17.65 -12.06 -13.38
C ASN A 151 -17.11 -13.21 -12.51
N ASP A 152 -15.80 -13.46 -12.55
CA ASP A 152 -15.17 -14.48 -11.71
C ASP A 152 -15.24 -14.12 -10.22
N ALA A 153 -15.00 -12.84 -9.87
CA ALA A 153 -15.14 -12.37 -8.51
C ALA A 153 -16.59 -12.48 -8.00
N ILE A 154 -17.57 -12.12 -8.85
CA ILE A 154 -18.99 -12.26 -8.52
C ILE A 154 -19.35 -13.74 -8.32
N ASN A 155 -18.95 -14.61 -9.25
CA ASN A 155 -19.19 -16.05 -9.15
C ASN A 155 -18.54 -16.66 -7.89
N LYS A 156 -17.34 -16.20 -7.52
CA LYS A 156 -16.67 -16.60 -6.29
C LYS A 156 -17.48 -16.22 -5.05
N VAL A 157 -17.98 -14.98 -4.97
CA VAL A 157 -18.86 -14.54 -3.87
C VAL A 157 -20.18 -15.32 -3.86
N MET A 158 -20.79 -15.56 -5.01
CA MET A 158 -22.01 -16.37 -5.13
C MET A 158 -21.81 -17.80 -4.64
N SER A 159 -20.68 -18.43 -4.99
CA SER A 159 -20.36 -19.79 -4.52
C SER A 159 -20.24 -19.89 -3.00
N LEU A 160 -19.77 -18.83 -2.33
CA LEU A 160 -19.72 -18.74 -0.88
C LEU A 160 -21.10 -18.55 -0.26
N LEU A 161 -22.04 -17.90 -0.94
CA LEU A 161 -23.43 -17.80 -0.48
C LEU A 161 -24.13 -19.16 -0.56
N ASP A 162 -23.87 -19.94 -1.60
CA ASP A 162 -24.44 -21.29 -1.77
C ASP A 162 -23.79 -22.30 -0.81
N LYS A 163 -22.47 -22.21 -0.63
CA LYS A 163 -21.69 -23.07 0.25
C LYS A 163 -20.76 -22.23 1.14
N PRO A 164 -21.26 -21.71 2.27
CA PRO A 164 -20.46 -20.93 3.21
C PRO A 164 -19.22 -21.68 3.69
N ALA A 165 -18.07 -21.04 3.57
CA ALA A 165 -16.78 -21.58 3.99
C ALA A 165 -15.84 -20.47 4.47
N ASP A 166 -14.89 -20.87 5.31
CA ASP A 166 -13.78 -20.02 5.74
C ASP A 166 -12.71 -19.99 4.65
N GLU A 167 -12.36 -18.80 4.16
CA GLU A 167 -11.28 -18.60 3.21
C GLU A 167 -10.40 -17.43 3.65
N PRO A 168 -9.12 -17.67 4.00
CA PRO A 168 -8.22 -16.61 4.44
C PRO A 168 -8.14 -15.44 3.45
N GLY A 169 -8.33 -14.23 3.95
CA GLY A 169 -8.35 -13.00 3.16
C GLY A 169 -9.65 -12.72 2.39
N LEU A 170 -10.64 -13.64 2.41
CA LEU A 170 -11.89 -13.48 1.65
C LEU A 170 -13.16 -13.70 2.49
N SER A 171 -13.29 -14.77 3.26
CA SER A 171 -14.53 -15.09 3.98
C SER A 171 -14.34 -15.76 5.32
N LYS A 172 -15.33 -15.58 6.20
CA LYS A 172 -15.44 -16.27 7.50
C LYS A 172 -16.91 -16.58 7.79
N VAL A 173 -17.20 -17.79 8.26
CA VAL A 173 -18.49 -18.18 8.80
C VAL A 173 -18.49 -17.89 10.30
N ALA A 174 -19.05 -16.74 10.70
CA ALA A 174 -19.03 -16.28 12.09
C ALA A 174 -20.30 -16.72 12.85
N SER A 175 -20.13 -17.22 14.07
CA SER A 175 -21.28 -17.50 14.95
C SER A 175 -21.86 -16.23 15.56
N ILE A 176 -23.11 -16.29 16.02
CA ILE A 176 -23.76 -15.18 16.75
C ILE A 176 -22.97 -14.83 18.01
N GLU A 177 -22.43 -15.83 18.72
CA GLU A 177 -21.62 -15.65 19.93
C GLU A 177 -20.34 -14.89 19.62
N THR A 178 -19.69 -15.21 18.50
CA THR A 178 -18.47 -14.53 18.05
C THR A 178 -18.76 -13.06 17.76
N ILE A 179 -19.86 -12.77 17.06
CA ILE A 179 -20.28 -11.40 16.73
C ILE A 179 -20.67 -10.62 17.98
N LYS A 180 -21.36 -11.27 18.92
CA LYS A 180 -21.71 -10.69 20.23
C LYS A 180 -20.46 -10.35 21.05
N GLY A 181 -19.48 -11.25 21.10
CA GLY A 181 -18.19 -11.04 21.75
C GLY A 181 -17.39 -9.85 21.18
N GLN A 182 -17.65 -9.49 19.92
CA GLN A 182 -17.07 -8.30 19.27
C GLN A 182 -18.00 -7.08 19.27
N GLY A 183 -19.00 -7.02 20.15
CA GLY A 183 -19.88 -5.87 20.30
C GLY A 183 -20.82 -5.63 19.11
N TYR A 184 -21.21 -6.71 18.42
CA TYR A 184 -22.09 -6.67 17.24
C TYR A 184 -21.53 -5.80 16.09
N ILE A 185 -20.22 -5.62 15.99
CA ILE A 185 -19.60 -4.92 14.86
C ILE A 185 -19.61 -5.84 13.65
N LEU A 186 -20.29 -5.48 12.56
CA LEU A 186 -20.51 -6.38 11.42
C LEU A 186 -19.49 -6.19 10.29
N THR A 187 -18.34 -5.58 10.55
CA THR A 187 -17.29 -5.36 9.55
C THR A 187 -16.57 -6.69 9.24
N PRO A 188 -16.65 -7.25 8.02
CA PRO A 188 -16.08 -8.56 7.69
C PRO A 188 -14.60 -8.72 8.03
N ASN A 189 -13.79 -7.69 7.83
CA ASN A 189 -12.34 -7.70 8.12
C ASN A 189 -11.98 -7.95 9.59
N ARG A 190 -12.93 -7.84 10.53
CA ARG A 190 -12.70 -8.19 11.94
C ARG A 190 -12.75 -9.71 12.20
N TYR A 191 -13.33 -10.45 11.26
CA TYR A 191 -13.56 -11.90 11.39
C TYR A 191 -12.68 -12.71 10.44
N ILE A 192 -12.34 -12.13 9.29
CA ILE A 192 -11.54 -12.79 8.26
C ILE A 192 -10.06 -12.76 8.66
N GLU A 193 -9.47 -13.94 8.74
CA GLU A 193 -8.03 -14.09 8.98
C GLU A 193 -7.26 -13.53 7.77
N MET A 194 -6.29 -12.65 8.03
CA MET A 194 -5.44 -12.15 6.96
C MET A 194 -4.59 -13.28 6.40
N LYS A 195 -4.52 -13.37 5.07
CA LYS A 195 -3.56 -14.24 4.39
C LYS A 195 -2.16 -13.79 4.81
N LYS A 196 -1.52 -14.51 5.73
CA LYS A 196 -0.08 -14.36 5.97
C LYS A 196 0.60 -14.82 4.68
N GLU A 197 1.01 -13.88 3.84
CA GLU A 197 2.04 -14.18 2.86
C GLU A 197 3.29 -14.55 3.67
N THR A 198 3.56 -15.84 3.76
CA THR A 198 4.88 -16.33 4.14
C THR A 198 5.78 -15.98 2.96
N VAL A 199 6.28 -14.74 2.95
CA VAL A 199 7.48 -14.43 2.18
C VAL A 199 8.53 -15.38 2.74
N GLN A 200 8.95 -16.37 1.95
CA GLN A 200 10.11 -17.18 2.29
C GLN A 200 11.31 -16.23 2.31
N HIS A 201 11.60 -15.66 3.47
CA HIS A 201 12.84 -14.95 3.67
C HIS A 201 13.97 -15.97 3.52
N SER A 202 15.02 -15.60 2.79
CA SER A 202 16.27 -16.36 2.85
C SER A 202 16.75 -16.42 4.30
N SER A 203 17.45 -17.49 4.69
CA SER A 203 17.97 -17.60 6.05
C SER A 203 18.82 -16.38 6.40
N LEU A 204 18.81 -15.98 7.67
CA LEU A 204 19.51 -14.78 8.14
C LEU A 204 21.01 -14.85 7.81
N GLU A 205 21.59 -16.04 7.90
CA GLU A 205 23.00 -16.30 7.58
C GLU A 205 23.28 -16.02 6.09
N LYS A 206 22.39 -16.47 5.20
CA LYS A 206 22.53 -16.26 3.76
C LYS A 206 22.38 -14.78 3.39
N LEU A 207 21.48 -14.06 4.04
CA LEU A 207 21.31 -12.61 3.84
C LEU A 207 22.53 -11.85 4.34
N ALA A 208 23.05 -12.19 5.52
CA ALA A 208 24.27 -11.60 6.07
C ALA A 208 25.48 -11.83 5.15
N GLU A 209 25.65 -13.05 4.62
CA GLU A 209 26.71 -13.38 3.67
C GLU A 209 26.60 -12.54 2.39
N GLN A 210 25.40 -12.43 1.81
CA GLN A 210 25.18 -11.62 0.60
C GLN A 210 25.43 -10.13 0.84
N LEU A 211 24.98 -9.59 1.97
CA LEU A 211 25.22 -8.20 2.35
C LEU A 211 26.71 -7.93 2.52
N ASN A 212 27.43 -8.83 3.20
CA ASN A 212 28.87 -8.71 3.39
C ASN A 212 29.65 -8.81 2.08
N ARG A 213 29.22 -9.67 1.14
CA ARG A 213 29.81 -9.71 -0.20
C ARG A 213 29.67 -8.36 -0.91
N VAL A 214 28.47 -7.77 -0.90
CA VAL A 214 28.23 -6.46 -1.53
C VAL A 214 29.01 -5.34 -0.84
N SER A 215 29.07 -5.35 0.49
CA SER A 215 29.88 -4.40 1.26
C SER A 215 31.38 -4.55 0.96
N ALA A 216 31.86 -5.78 0.81
CA ALA A 216 33.25 -6.08 0.47
C ALA A 216 33.64 -5.63 -0.94
N GLU A 217 32.70 -5.63 -1.90
CA GLU A 217 32.87 -5.07 -3.24
C GLU A 217 32.92 -3.54 -3.20
N LYS A 218 31.97 -2.91 -2.49
CA LYS A 218 31.95 -1.45 -2.29
C LYS A 218 33.22 -0.96 -1.58
N GLY A 219 33.69 -1.70 -0.57
CA GLY A 219 34.87 -1.37 0.23
C GLY A 219 36.21 -1.59 -0.46
N ALA A 220 36.24 -2.15 -1.68
CA ALA A 220 37.49 -2.32 -2.43
C ALA A 220 38.16 -0.98 -2.78
N VAL A 221 37.38 0.10 -2.87
CA VAL A 221 37.85 1.47 -3.08
C VAL A 221 37.30 2.37 -2.00
N LYS A 222 38.16 3.19 -1.40
CA LYS A 222 37.74 4.31 -0.56
C LYS A 222 37.99 5.63 -1.26
N LEU A 223 36.99 6.52 -1.25
CA LEU A 223 37.11 7.88 -1.76
C LEU A 223 37.24 8.87 -0.60
N THR A 224 38.27 9.69 -0.61
CA THR A 224 38.36 10.88 0.23
C THR A 224 38.32 12.13 -0.65
N ILE A 225 37.30 12.97 -0.47
CA ILE A 225 37.03 14.10 -1.36
C ILE A 225 36.69 15.38 -0.60
N ASN A 226 37.14 16.52 -1.12
CA ASN A 226 36.75 17.83 -0.61
C ASN A 226 35.22 18.05 -0.73
N LYS A 227 34.60 18.64 0.29
CA LYS A 227 33.14 18.91 0.30
C LYS A 227 32.65 19.72 -0.90
N LYS A 228 33.35 20.80 -1.25
CA LYS A 228 32.97 21.65 -2.39
C LYS A 228 33.05 20.87 -3.69
N MET A 229 34.17 20.16 -3.90
CA MET A 229 34.34 19.33 -5.09
C MET A 229 33.29 18.21 -5.18
N ALA A 230 32.92 17.58 -4.07
CA ALA A 230 31.85 16.58 -4.05
C ALA A 230 30.49 17.18 -4.42
N SER A 231 30.23 18.43 -4.00
CA SER A 231 29.03 19.17 -4.41
C SER A 231 29.05 19.51 -5.90
N ASP A 232 30.17 20.04 -6.40
CA ASP A 232 30.33 20.44 -7.80
C ASP A 232 30.18 19.23 -8.74
N LEU A 233 30.63 18.04 -8.31
CA LEU A 233 30.46 16.77 -9.03
C LEU A 233 29.09 16.10 -8.82
N GLY A 234 28.18 16.70 -8.03
CA GLY A 234 26.85 16.14 -7.76
C GLY A 234 26.84 14.86 -6.91
N LEU A 235 27.92 14.57 -6.18
CA LEU A 235 28.09 13.33 -5.41
C LEU A 235 27.43 13.36 -4.04
N MET A 236 27.04 14.55 -3.54
CA MET A 236 26.52 14.72 -2.17
C MET A 236 25.33 13.81 -1.82
N PRO A 237 24.30 13.61 -2.69
CA PRO A 237 23.19 12.70 -2.37
C PRO A 237 23.65 11.25 -2.17
N LEU A 238 24.55 10.77 -3.04
CA LEU A 238 25.11 9.43 -2.94
C LEU A 238 25.97 9.27 -1.69
N ILE A 239 26.83 10.25 -1.39
CA ILE A 239 27.69 10.20 -0.19
C ILE A 239 26.84 10.12 1.08
N LYS A 240 25.74 10.88 1.15
CA LYS A 240 24.80 10.82 2.26
C LYS A 240 24.18 9.43 2.39
N LEU A 241 23.69 8.86 1.30
CA LEU A 241 23.13 7.50 1.26
C LEU A 241 24.15 6.45 1.76
N LEU A 242 25.41 6.56 1.35
CA LEU A 242 26.46 5.63 1.78
C LEU A 242 26.81 5.77 3.27
N GLN A 243 26.76 6.98 3.82
CA GLN A 243 26.97 7.22 5.24
C GLN A 243 25.79 6.72 6.09
N GLU A 244 24.55 6.94 5.64
CA GLU A 244 23.34 6.40 6.27
C GLU A 244 23.33 4.86 6.26
N GLY A 245 23.74 4.24 5.15
CA GLY A 245 23.85 2.78 5.06
C GLY A 245 24.90 2.19 6.03
N ALA A 246 26.03 2.87 6.21
CA ALA A 246 27.04 2.46 7.19
C ALA A 246 26.51 2.58 8.64
N GLN A 247 25.78 3.65 8.94
CA GLN A 247 25.13 3.84 10.24
C GLN A 247 24.07 2.77 10.51
N THR A 248 23.23 2.46 9.51
CA THR A 248 22.23 1.39 9.60
C THR A 248 22.89 0.04 9.88
N SER A 249 24.01 -0.27 9.22
CA SER A 249 24.74 -1.52 9.45
C SER A 249 25.27 -1.64 10.88
N LYS A 250 25.71 -0.54 11.50
CA LYS A 250 26.12 -0.50 12.91
C LYS A 250 24.96 -0.77 13.86
N GLU A 251 23.83 -0.12 13.63
CA GLU A 251 22.62 -0.31 14.44
C GLU A 251 22.11 -1.76 14.36
N LEU A 252 22.12 -2.34 13.16
CA LEU A 252 21.74 -3.74 12.97
C LEU A 252 22.74 -4.71 13.64
N ASN A 253 24.04 -4.42 13.61
CA ASN A 253 25.02 -5.22 14.34
C ASN A 253 24.80 -5.20 15.86
N GLU A 254 24.37 -4.08 16.42
CA GLU A 254 24.02 -3.99 17.84
C GLU A 254 22.75 -4.80 18.15
N GLN A 255 21.75 -4.76 17.27
CA GLN A 255 20.49 -5.49 17.44
C GLN A 255 20.65 -7.00 17.31
N PHE A 256 21.49 -7.48 16.38
CA PHE A 256 21.70 -8.90 16.10
C PHE A 256 22.94 -9.49 16.78
N LYS A 257 23.45 -8.84 17.83
CA LYS A 257 24.67 -9.24 18.52
C LYS A 257 24.61 -10.67 19.07
N ASP A 258 23.43 -11.09 19.52
CA ASP A 258 23.19 -12.42 20.09
C ASP A 258 22.84 -13.49 19.03
N ASP A 259 22.56 -13.06 17.79
CA ASP A 259 22.19 -13.93 16.67
C ASP A 259 23.41 -14.42 15.86
N GLY A 260 24.63 -14.02 16.25
CA GLY A 260 25.87 -14.42 15.57
C GLY A 260 26.07 -13.79 14.18
N ILE A 261 25.33 -12.74 13.86
CA ILE A 261 25.38 -12.03 12.58
C ILE A 261 26.30 -10.80 12.70
N ALA A 262 27.24 -10.66 11.78
CA ALA A 262 28.12 -9.50 11.69
C ALA A 262 28.08 -8.92 10.27
N LEU A 263 27.64 -7.67 10.15
CA LEU A 263 27.62 -6.89 8.92
C LEU A 263 28.84 -5.96 8.86
N SER A 264 29.41 -5.79 7.68
CA SER A 264 30.48 -4.81 7.43
C SER A 264 29.96 -3.37 7.52
N ASP A 265 30.62 -2.52 8.31
CA ASP A 265 30.28 -1.10 8.52
C ASP A 265 31.35 -0.12 7.98
N GLU A 266 32.24 -0.60 7.10
CA GLU A 266 33.35 0.18 6.61
C GLU A 266 32.93 1.52 5.96
N SER A 267 33.60 2.59 6.37
CA SER A 267 33.49 3.89 5.70
C SER A 267 34.19 3.84 4.34
N ILE A 268 33.37 3.82 3.29
CA ILE A 268 33.80 3.82 1.88
C ILE A 268 33.98 5.23 1.29
N VAL A 269 33.43 6.26 1.94
CA VAL A 269 33.63 7.67 1.56
C VAL A 269 33.92 8.55 2.77
N THR A 270 34.87 9.46 2.62
CA THR A 270 35.22 10.48 3.62
C THR A 270 35.18 11.87 2.99
N LEU A 271 34.40 12.78 3.59
CA LEU A 271 34.37 14.19 3.22
C LEU A 271 35.44 14.95 4.02
N THR A 272 36.20 15.81 3.35
CA THR A 272 37.20 16.68 3.98
C THR A 272 37.04 18.15 3.57
N ASN A 273 37.56 19.06 4.38
CA ASN A 273 37.67 20.48 4.03
C ASN A 273 38.98 20.78 3.28
N SER A 274 39.95 19.86 3.30
CA SER A 274 41.24 20.00 2.59
C SER A 274 41.05 19.88 1.08
N LYS A 275 41.96 20.49 0.28
CA LYS A 275 42.00 20.35 -1.18
C LYS A 275 42.48 18.95 -1.58
N THR A 276 41.66 17.94 -1.36
CA THR A 276 42.04 16.54 -1.52
C THR A 276 41.01 15.82 -2.38
N PHE A 277 41.52 15.07 -3.37
CA PHE A 277 40.81 14.02 -4.06
C PHE A 277 41.72 12.78 -4.03
N LYS A 278 41.35 11.78 -3.24
CA LYS A 278 42.15 10.59 -3.00
C LYS A 278 41.30 9.35 -3.23
N ILE A 279 41.77 8.46 -4.09
CA ILE A 279 41.21 7.13 -4.31
C ILE A 279 42.18 6.13 -3.70
N GLU A 280 41.72 5.38 -2.70
CA GLU A 280 42.51 4.37 -2.00
C GLU A 280 42.01 2.98 -2.37
N VAL A 281 42.88 2.15 -2.95
CA VAL A 281 42.59 0.74 -3.20
C VAL A 281 42.92 -0.03 -1.94
N LYS A 282 41.90 -0.64 -1.32
CA LYS A 282 42.10 -1.49 -0.14
C LYS A 282 42.45 -2.93 -0.50
N LYS A 283 42.04 -3.39 -1.69
CA LYS A 283 42.24 -4.77 -2.17
C LYS A 283 43.02 -4.75 -3.48
N TRP A 284 44.31 -5.06 -3.39
CA TRP A 284 45.24 -4.97 -4.52
C TRP A 284 45.24 -6.20 -5.42
N ASP A 285 44.81 -7.35 -4.89
CA ASP A 285 44.69 -8.63 -5.59
C ASP A 285 43.67 -8.59 -6.73
N LYS A 286 42.68 -7.69 -6.65
CA LYS A 286 41.72 -7.40 -7.72
C LYS A 286 41.51 -5.90 -7.84
N LEU A 287 42.26 -5.27 -8.74
CA LEU A 287 42.13 -3.83 -9.00
C LEU A 287 40.70 -3.50 -9.46
N PRO A 288 40.02 -2.56 -8.79
CA PRO A 288 38.69 -2.10 -9.20
C PRO A 288 38.72 -1.48 -10.60
N ALA A 289 37.73 -1.79 -11.43
CA ALA A 289 37.68 -1.33 -12.83
C ALA A 289 37.84 0.18 -12.97
N ILE A 290 37.26 0.95 -12.04
CA ILE A 290 37.38 2.41 -11.99
C ILE A 290 38.83 2.91 -11.86
N VAL A 291 39.67 2.19 -11.11
CA VAL A 291 41.08 2.54 -10.91
C VAL A 291 41.88 2.24 -12.19
N VAL A 292 41.58 1.13 -12.84
CA VAL A 292 42.19 0.77 -14.13
C VAL A 292 41.85 1.81 -15.19
N MET A 293 40.58 2.21 -15.28
CA MET A 293 40.13 3.27 -16.20
C MET A 293 40.84 4.60 -15.92
N PHE A 294 40.90 5.02 -14.64
CA PHE A 294 41.60 6.25 -14.26
C PHE A 294 43.09 6.22 -14.64
N ALA A 295 43.78 5.11 -14.32
CA ALA A 295 45.21 4.96 -14.63
C ALA A 295 45.47 5.02 -16.15
N GLN A 296 44.59 4.42 -16.97
CA GLN A 296 44.68 4.49 -18.43
C GLN A 296 44.48 5.91 -18.95
N MET A 297 43.46 6.63 -18.47
CA MET A 297 43.20 8.02 -18.85
C MET A 297 44.36 8.94 -18.45
N TRP A 298 44.86 8.80 -17.22
CA TRP A 298 46.01 9.57 -16.74
C TRP A 298 47.27 9.30 -17.55
N LYS A 299 47.56 8.02 -17.86
CA LYS A 299 48.69 7.63 -18.70
C LYS A 299 48.63 8.33 -20.06
N GLN A 300 47.48 8.33 -20.72
CA GLN A 300 47.33 8.97 -22.03
C GLN A 300 47.56 10.48 -21.96
N LEU A 301 47.01 11.15 -20.94
CA LEU A 301 47.23 12.58 -20.73
C LEU A 301 48.72 12.91 -20.55
N MET A 302 49.44 12.16 -19.72
CA MET A 302 50.86 12.41 -19.47
C MET A 302 51.71 12.17 -20.73
N ILE A 303 51.38 11.15 -21.54
CA ILE A 303 52.06 10.93 -22.82
C ILE A 303 51.87 12.14 -23.74
N THR A 304 50.64 12.65 -23.87
CA THR A 304 50.35 13.83 -24.69
C THR A 304 51.11 15.06 -24.19
N CYS A 305 51.05 15.37 -22.89
CA CYS A 305 51.75 16.51 -22.32
C CYS A 305 53.27 16.40 -22.52
N ASN A 306 53.85 15.22 -22.30
CA ASN A 306 55.28 15.00 -22.50
C ASN A 306 55.69 15.16 -23.97
N ASN A 307 54.85 14.76 -24.91
CA ASN A 307 55.11 14.97 -26.34
C ASN A 307 55.04 16.45 -26.72
N GLU A 308 54.08 17.19 -26.18
CA GLU A 308 53.98 18.64 -26.38
C GLU A 308 55.18 19.38 -25.78
N GLU A 309 55.58 19.02 -24.55
CA GLU A 309 56.76 19.55 -23.89
C GLU A 309 58.02 19.30 -24.72
N ASN A 310 58.23 18.08 -25.20
CA ASN A 310 59.37 17.75 -26.06
C ASN A 310 59.37 18.57 -27.35
N ARG A 311 58.20 18.82 -27.96
CA ARG A 311 58.08 19.69 -29.14
C ARG A 311 58.54 21.11 -28.82
N TYR A 312 58.04 21.69 -27.72
CA TYR A 312 58.44 23.04 -27.31
C TYR A 312 59.92 23.13 -26.92
N LEU A 313 60.48 22.09 -26.31
CA LEU A 313 61.91 22.03 -25.99
C LEU A 313 62.78 21.97 -27.25
N MET A 314 62.35 21.27 -28.30
CA MET A 314 63.04 21.28 -29.59
C MET A 314 63.01 22.67 -30.24
N GLU A 315 61.83 23.30 -30.30
CA GLU A 315 61.69 24.65 -30.86
C GLU A 315 62.53 25.67 -30.08
N LEU A 316 62.51 25.61 -28.74
CA LEU A 316 63.34 26.46 -27.89
C LEU A 316 64.84 26.22 -28.16
N LYS A 317 65.25 24.96 -28.33
CA LYS A 317 66.64 24.63 -28.66
C LYS A 317 67.04 25.25 -30.00
N ASP A 318 66.21 25.15 -31.02
CA ASP A 318 66.50 25.67 -32.37
C ASP A 318 66.65 27.20 -32.33
N ILE A 319 65.73 27.92 -31.68
CA ILE A 319 65.82 29.39 -31.47
C ILE A 319 67.12 29.77 -30.74
N MET A 320 67.50 29.00 -29.72
CA MET A 320 68.70 29.28 -28.95
C MET A 320 69.97 29.05 -29.79
N LEU A 321 69.99 27.99 -30.62
CA LEU A 321 71.11 27.74 -31.52
C LEU A 321 71.27 28.87 -32.55
N GLU A 322 70.19 29.33 -33.18
CA GLU A 322 70.25 30.48 -34.09
C GLU A 322 70.84 31.72 -33.39
N ARG A 323 70.40 32.00 -32.16
CA ARG A 323 70.86 33.17 -31.40
C ARG A 323 72.34 33.14 -30.97
N TYR A 324 72.93 31.96 -30.77
CA TYR A 324 74.32 31.83 -30.29
C TYR A 324 75.35 31.61 -31.41
N PHE A 325 74.89 31.25 -32.61
CA PHE A 325 75.76 30.90 -33.74
C PHE A 325 75.60 31.82 -34.96
N GLU A 326 74.80 32.88 -34.87
CA GLU A 326 74.89 34.13 -35.67
C GLU A 326 75.75 35.18 -34.96
#